data_AF-A0A2M8C4B7-F1
#
_entry.id   AF-A0A2M8C4B7-F1
#
_cell.length_a   1.000
_cell.length_b   1.000
_cell.length_c   1.000
_cell.angle_alpha   90.00
_cell.angle_beta   90.00
_cell.angle_gamma   90.00
#
_symmetry.space_group_name_H-M   'P 1'
#
loop_
_entity.id
_entity.type
_entity.pdbx_description
1 polymer ?
#
loop_
_entity_poly.entity_id
_entity_poly.type
_entity_poly.pdbx_seq_one_letter_code
_entity_poly.pdbx_strand_id
1 'polypeptide(L)'
;MKKYIGSKAPKLVIVSEGIRRDLHQPLRYFRKITVFHLYKKASYGDMMPTDFYNPRAEKFQSALELYKKIKAIKPDILQTAEPWANKISFVIT
;
A
#
# COMPACT_ATOMS: atom_id res chain seq x y z
N MET A 1 -29.60 10.93 -3.16
CA MET A 1 -28.17 10.59 -2.93
C MET A 1 -27.66 11.38 -1.73
N LYS A 2 -27.30 10.74 -0.62
CA LYS A 2 -26.69 11.42 0.52
C LYS A 2 -25.30 11.92 0.11
N LYS A 3 -25.12 13.24 0.07
CA LYS A 3 -23.81 13.91 -0.06
C LYS A 3 -23.09 13.72 1.28
N TYR A 4 -22.01 12.93 1.30
CA TYR A 4 -21.08 12.91 2.43
C TYR A 4 -20.26 14.20 2.39
N ILE A 5 -20.79 15.23 3.03
CA ILE A 5 -20.11 16.51 3.23
C ILE A 5 -19.21 16.32 4.45
N GLY A 6 -17.89 16.11 4.24
CA GLY A 6 -16.89 16.30 5.31
C GLY A 6 -15.86 15.20 5.57
N SER A 7 -15.91 14.00 4.98
CA SER A 7 -14.90 12.96 5.26
C SER A 7 -13.73 13.05 4.29
N LYS A 8 -12.49 13.15 4.80
CA LYS A 8 -11.26 12.95 4.00
C LYS A 8 -11.38 11.67 3.17
N ALA A 9 -10.80 11.67 1.96
CA ALA A 9 -10.79 10.48 1.11
C ALA A 9 -10.19 9.29 1.89
N PRO A 10 -10.86 8.12 1.92
CA PRO A 10 -10.37 6.97 2.65
C PRO A 10 -8.99 6.53 2.17
N LYS A 11 -8.15 6.09 3.09
CA LYS A 11 -6.78 5.65 2.85
C LYS A 11 -6.72 4.14 2.71
N LEU A 12 -6.30 3.68 1.54
CA LEU A 12 -5.95 2.29 1.27
C LEU A 12 -4.45 2.10 1.44
N VAL A 13 -4.04 1.18 2.31
CA VAL A 13 -2.68 0.67 2.38
C VAL A 13 -2.64 -0.72 1.77
N ILE A 14 -1.83 -0.91 0.74
CA ILE A 14 -1.52 -2.20 0.14
C ILE A 14 -0.16 -2.66 0.67
N VAL A 15 -0.07 -3.89 1.16
CA VAL A 15 1.17 -4.49 1.64
C VAL A 15 1.54 -5.68 0.77
N SER A 16 2.76 -5.67 0.22
CA SER A 16 3.25 -6.72 -0.68
C SER A 16 4.71 -7.10 -0.39
N GLU A 17 5.09 -8.35 -0.71
CA GLU A 17 6.50 -8.75 -0.70
C GLU A 17 7.26 -8.09 -1.88
N GLY A 18 6.60 -7.95 -3.03
CA GLY A 18 7.18 -7.39 -4.25
C GLY A 18 6.30 -6.34 -4.91
N ILE A 19 6.92 -5.30 -5.49
CA ILE A 19 6.25 -4.31 -6.34
C ILE A 19 6.53 -4.56 -7.83
N ARG A 20 5.49 -4.41 -8.66
CA ARG A 20 5.56 -4.43 -10.12
C ARG A 20 4.85 -3.22 -10.69
N ARG A 21 5.36 -2.66 -11.78
CA ARG A 21 4.87 -1.44 -12.38
C ARG A 21 3.47 -1.59 -12.98
N ASP A 22 3.19 -2.72 -13.62
CA ASP A 22 1.91 -3.03 -14.24
C ASP A 22 0.74 -3.09 -13.24
N LEU A 23 1.02 -3.52 -12.00
CA LEU A 23 0.04 -3.52 -10.91
C LEU A 23 -0.02 -2.17 -10.18
N HIS A 24 1.11 -1.48 -10.06
CA HIS A 24 1.18 -0.25 -9.28
C HIS A 24 0.71 1.00 -10.04
N GLN A 25 1.14 1.18 -11.30
CA GLN A 25 0.82 2.38 -12.08
C GLN A 25 -0.68 2.64 -12.26
N PRO A 26 -1.53 1.63 -12.53
CA PRO A 26 -2.97 1.87 -12.69
C PRO A 26 -3.64 2.47 -11.45
N LEU A 27 -3.07 2.28 -10.26
CA LEU A 27 -3.62 2.82 -9.00
C LEU A 27 -3.67 4.35 -8.99
N ARG A 28 -2.86 5.04 -9.80
CA ARG A 28 -2.89 6.51 -9.95
C ARG A 28 -4.24 7.05 -10.45
N TYR A 29 -5.06 6.19 -11.05
CA TYR A 29 -6.38 6.57 -11.54
C TYR A 29 -7.47 6.50 -10.44
N PHE A 30 -7.14 6.01 -9.25
CA PHE A 30 -8.07 5.99 -8.13
C PHE A 30 -8.21 7.39 -7.54
N ARG A 31 -9.33 8.07 -7.84
CA ARG A 31 -9.57 9.48 -7.44
C ARG A 31 -10.35 9.64 -6.13
N LYS A 32 -10.99 8.58 -5.65
CA LYS A 32 -11.87 8.61 -4.47
C LYS A 32 -11.21 8.04 -3.22
N ILE A 33 -10.04 7.42 -3.36
CA ILE A 33 -9.26 6.82 -2.27
C ILE A 33 -7.81 7.31 -2.37
N THR A 34 -7.15 7.48 -1.23
CA THR A 34 -5.70 7.77 -1.18
C THR A 34 -4.96 6.45 -1.05
N VAL A 35 -4.07 6.14 -1.99
CA VAL A 35 -3.38 4.84 -2.02
C VAL A 35 -1.94 4.98 -1.53
N PHE A 36 -1.55 4.08 -0.61
CA PHE A 36 -0.19 3.86 -0.16
C PHE A 36 0.19 2.42 -0.45
N HIS A 37 1.35 2.18 -1.07
CA HIS A 37 1.85 0.84 -1.36
C HIS A 37 3.13 0.57 -0.58
N LEU A 38 3.04 -0.25 0.46
CA LEU A 38 4.19 -0.70 1.24
C LEU A 38 4.71 -2.01 0.66
N TYR A 39 5.97 -2.02 0.21
CA TYR A 39 6.57 -3.20 -0.45
C TYR A 39 7.89 -3.59 0.20
N LYS A 40 8.28 -4.87 0.15
CA LYS A 40 9.56 -5.31 0.72
C LYS A 40 10.71 -5.29 -0.29
N LYS A 41 10.44 -5.69 -1.54
CA LYS A 41 11.46 -5.83 -2.61
C LYS A 41 10.94 -5.26 -3.94
N ALA A 42 11.84 -4.72 -4.76
CA ALA A 42 11.55 -4.24 -6.12
C ALA A 42 12.35 -5.08 -7.13
N SER A 43 12.11 -6.39 -7.13
CA SER A 43 12.95 -7.36 -7.84
C SER A 43 12.78 -7.37 -9.36
N TYR A 44 11.72 -6.76 -9.88
CA TYR A 44 11.38 -6.81 -11.29
C TYR A 44 12.13 -5.77 -12.15
N GLY A 45 12.75 -4.77 -11.52
CA GLY A 45 13.54 -3.75 -12.23
C GLY A 45 12.71 -2.89 -13.20
N ASP A 46 11.39 -2.95 -13.13
CA ASP A 46 10.45 -2.32 -14.07
C ASP A 46 9.91 -0.97 -13.58
N MET A 47 10.20 -0.59 -12.33
CA MET A 47 9.77 0.66 -11.71
C MET A 47 10.66 1.83 -12.12
N MET A 48 10.05 2.91 -12.58
CA MET A 48 10.73 4.19 -12.80
C MET A 48 10.75 5.03 -11.51
N PRO A 49 11.69 5.97 -11.32
CA PRO A 49 11.71 6.85 -10.14
C PRO A 49 10.38 7.57 -9.90
N THR A 50 9.72 8.02 -10.96
CA THR A 50 8.40 8.68 -10.90
C THR A 50 7.29 7.77 -10.39
N ASP A 51 7.43 6.46 -10.58
CA ASP A 51 6.38 5.50 -10.24
C ASP A 51 6.22 5.37 -8.72
N PHE A 52 7.20 5.74 -7.90
CA PHE A 52 7.12 5.65 -6.44
C PHE A 52 6.35 6.81 -5.78
N TYR A 53 6.06 7.89 -6.51
CA TYR A 53 5.46 9.09 -5.94
C TYR A 53 3.95 9.17 -6.16
N ASN A 54 3.42 8.53 -7.21
CA ASN A 54 2.01 8.59 -7.54
C ASN A 54 1.49 7.28 -8.18
N PRO A 55 0.85 6.39 -7.40
CA PRO A 55 0.59 6.50 -5.96
C PRO A 55 1.86 6.37 -5.11
N ARG A 56 1.81 6.83 -3.85
CA ARG A 56 2.97 6.76 -2.97
C ARG A 56 3.33 5.30 -2.67
N ALA A 57 4.55 4.90 -3.01
CA ALA A 57 5.11 3.59 -2.70
C ALA A 57 6.34 3.74 -1.79
N GLU A 58 6.40 2.92 -0.75
CA GLU A 58 7.50 2.93 0.20
C GLU A 58 7.99 1.52 0.51
N LYS A 59 9.32 1.37 0.50
CA LYS A 59 9.94 0.12 0.92
C LYS A 59 9.86 -0.04 2.44
N PHE A 60 9.66 -1.27 2.91
CA PHE A 60 9.92 -1.68 4.30
C PHE A 60 10.92 -2.84 4.34
N GLN A 61 11.69 -2.94 5.42
CA GLN A 61 12.73 -3.96 5.59
C GLN A 61 12.38 -4.98 6.69
N SER A 62 11.50 -4.62 7.61
CA SER A 62 11.12 -5.45 8.75
C SER A 62 9.64 -5.32 9.12
N ALA A 63 9.12 -6.28 9.90
CA ALA A 63 7.76 -6.22 10.42
C ALA A 63 7.54 -5.00 11.33
N LEU A 64 8.53 -4.63 12.15
CA LEU A 64 8.47 -3.45 13.02
C LEU A 64 8.39 -2.16 12.20
N GLU A 65 9.16 -2.04 11.12
CA GLU A 65 9.10 -0.89 10.23
C GLU A 65 7.75 -0.81 9.52
N LEU A 66 7.25 -1.93 9.01
CA LEU A 66 5.91 -2.04 8.42
C LEU A 66 4.84 -1.57 9.40
N TYR A 67 4.86 -2.07 10.64
CA TYR A 67 3.95 -1.66 11.71
C TYR A 67 4.01 -0.14 11.96
N LYS A 68 5.23 0.42 12.09
CA LYS A 68 5.42 1.87 12.27
C LYS A 68 4.82 2.69 11.12
N LYS A 69 5.03 2.25 9.87
CA LYS A 69 4.46 2.92 8.68
C LYS A 69 2.93 2.83 8.65
N ILE A 70 2.35 1.66 8.90
CA ILE A 70 0.89 1.48 8.97
C ILE A 70 0.29 2.37 10.06
N LYS A 71 0.89 2.37 11.26
CA LYS A 71 0.45 3.21 12.39
C LYS A 71 0.53 4.70 12.08
N ALA A 72 1.57 5.14 11.35
CA ALA A 72 1.71 6.52 10.91
C ALA A 72 0.68 6.92 9.84
N ILE A 73 0.41 6.04 8.87
CA ILE A 73 -0.54 6.30 7.79
C ILE A 73 -1.98 6.36 8.31
N LYS A 74 -2.31 5.54 9.32
CA LYS A 74 -3.67 5.35 9.86
C LYS A 74 -4.66 5.00 8.73
N PRO A 75 -4.50 3.82 8.08
CA PRO A 75 -5.37 3.44 6.97
C PRO A 75 -6.79 3.19 7.43
N ASP A 76 -7.74 3.48 6.54
CA ASP A 76 -9.14 3.05 6.67
C ASP A 76 -9.32 1.63 6.12
N ILE A 77 -8.49 1.25 5.13
CA ILE A 77 -8.49 -0.07 4.50
C ILE A 77 -7.05 -0.59 4.45
N LEU A 78 -6.83 -1.80 4.96
CA LEU A 78 -5.55 -2.50 4.88
C LEU A 78 -5.70 -3.76 4.03
N GLN A 79 -5.07 -3.76 2.85
CA GLN A 79 -4.97 -4.93 1.99
C GLN A 79 -3.61 -5.61 2.22
N THR A 80 -3.64 -6.76 2.87
CA THR A 80 -2.43 -7.59 3.10
C THR A 80 -2.33 -8.71 2.06
N ALA A 81 -1.18 -9.37 1.98
CA ALA A 81 -1.09 -10.65 1.28
C ALA A 81 -2.04 -11.66 1.93
N GLU A 82 -2.64 -12.53 1.12
CA GLU A 82 -3.56 -13.56 1.64
C GLU A 82 -2.82 -14.53 2.57
N PRO A 83 -3.47 -14.99 3.66
CA PRO A 83 -2.85 -15.90 4.62
C PRO A 83 -2.32 -17.21 4.03
N TRP A 84 -2.91 -17.64 2.91
CA TRP A 84 -2.53 -18.87 2.20
C TRP A 84 -1.43 -18.64 1.16
N ALA A 85 -1.17 -17.38 0.77
CA ALA A 85 -0.14 -17.02 -0.20
C ALA A 85 1.24 -16.78 0.46
N ASN A 86 1.29 -16.49 1.75
CA ASN A 86 2.53 -16.36 2.52
C ASN A 86 2.33 -16.91 3.94
N LYS A 87 3.12 -17.92 4.35
CA LYS A 87 3.12 -18.51 5.71
C LYS A 87 3.38 -17.52 6.85
N ILE A 88 3.71 -16.27 6.54
CA ILE A 88 4.01 -15.18 7.47
C ILE A 88 3.01 -14.06 7.21
N SER A 89 1.71 -14.38 7.33
CA SER A 89 0.68 -13.36 7.53
C SER A 89 1.07 -12.62 8.80
N PHE A 90 1.56 -11.39 8.67
CA PHE A 90 2.13 -10.60 9.75
C PHE A 90 1.12 -10.48 10.90
N VAL A 91 1.24 -11.37 11.89
CA VAL A 91 0.48 -11.33 13.13
C VAL A 91 0.99 -10.12 13.89
N ILE A 92 0.20 -9.05 13.87
CA ILE A 92 0.34 -7.95 14.83
C ILE A 92 -0.32 -8.46 16.10
N THR A 93 0.45 -9.15 16.94
CA THR A 93 0.10 -9.40 18.36
C THR A 93 0.71 -8.32 19.23
#